data_AF-A0A1D1VSI9-F1
#
_entry.id   AF-A0A1D1VSI9-F1
#
_cell.length_a   1.000
_cell.length_b   1.000
_cell.length_c   1.000
_cell.angle_alpha   90.00
_cell.angle_beta   90.00
_cell.angle_gamma   90.00
#
_symmetry.space_group_name_H-M   'P 1'
#
loop_
_entity.id
_entity.type
_entity.pdbx_description
1 polymer ?
#
loop_
_entity_poly.entity_id
_entity_poly.type
_entity_poly.pdbx_seq_one_letter_code
_entity_poly.pdbx_strand_id
1 'polypeptide(L)'
;MTPFEQRIAELYPWVNQAETPIPLAWNPKDKFNHISLAQNNTRMMYKGPGKSQKDAAACRATHPIPVSCGLYYYEVKVLSKGKEGYIGVGFSLEDVNNNRLPGWDKGSYGYHGDDGHSFWSSGSGRPYGPTFTTGDIVGCGVDMVHNRCFYTLNGRDLGIAFTDLPPNLYPCVGLQSAGETVETNFGQNPFVFDVDMARKELMIESRLIIARFSPKLSRGEWEQTLQRVVLDYLVHNGYHASAEAFSKSSGLEVKEATASMANRQNIQRLVLEGRISDAIAMTSQLFPGVLEKNPGLLFRLKVRQFIEMVSGADEGDNEVSYEVKAPTRHNRTPSPRDMNKNGSSRKTDRSAAQQFEYDMDTELVEEEPLVDLNISMDVDNTTVTVADGDKHANGDSVAQSMDFEDDDDEENRPPFILNAAMLTRTLMFGKHLHEFFAEMRLDQGRNNENQKLLADAFSLMAYSDPWASPLKHLLDHQQREPVAAALNSSILVSVSTSASRPSMHPSLKVLLGMSKRMFPVLAKKGNGVIGFENVFSVLKSLDSMQVDTKEIGMLSPFSPSVISENNSPTNL
;
A
#
# COMPACT_ATOMS: atom_id res chain seq x y z
N MET A 1 0.51 -17.50 11.51
CA MET A 1 0.88 -16.66 12.66
C MET A 1 0.80 -17.46 13.94
N THR A 2 1.75 -17.27 14.86
CA THR A 2 1.67 -17.77 16.24
C THR A 2 0.66 -16.95 17.05
N PRO A 3 0.12 -17.45 18.19
CA PRO A 3 -0.78 -16.67 19.03
C PRO A 3 -0.19 -15.33 19.52
N PHE A 4 1.13 -15.31 19.72
CA PHE A 4 1.85 -14.09 20.06
C PHE A 4 1.88 -13.09 18.90
N GLU A 5 2.21 -13.54 17.68
CA GLU A 5 2.19 -12.68 16.49
C GLU A 5 0.79 -12.13 16.21
N GLN A 6 -0.24 -12.95 16.39
CA GLN A 6 -1.63 -12.53 16.28
C GLN A 6 -1.97 -11.43 17.30
N ARG A 7 -1.60 -11.62 18.58
CA ARG A 7 -1.83 -10.60 19.62
C ARG A 7 -1.11 -9.29 19.31
N ILE A 8 0.13 -9.33 18.81
CA ILE A 8 0.85 -8.13 18.40
C ILE A 8 0.18 -7.45 17.21
N ALA A 9 -0.34 -8.21 16.24
CA ALA A 9 -1.10 -7.67 15.12
C ALA A 9 -2.45 -7.06 15.55
N GLU A 10 -3.13 -7.65 16.53
CA GLU A 10 -4.37 -7.12 17.10
C GLU A 10 -4.12 -5.83 17.91
N LEU A 11 -3.06 -5.82 18.71
CA LEU A 11 -2.65 -4.62 19.47
C LEU A 11 -2.14 -3.52 18.55
N TYR A 12 -1.46 -3.83 17.45
CA TYR A 12 -0.77 -2.82 16.63
C TYR A 12 -0.99 -3.07 15.13
N PRO A 13 -2.24 -3.02 14.62
CA PRO A 13 -2.60 -3.48 13.28
C PRO A 13 -1.99 -2.66 12.14
N TRP A 14 -1.54 -1.44 12.43
CA TRP A 14 -1.01 -0.51 11.44
C TRP A 14 0.51 -0.36 11.49
N VAL A 15 1.19 -1.17 12.30
CA VAL A 15 2.64 -1.18 12.34
C VAL A 15 3.18 -2.06 11.22
N ASN A 16 3.90 -1.46 10.27
CA ASN A 16 4.71 -2.21 9.33
C ASN A 16 6.00 -2.68 10.02
N GLN A 17 6.00 -3.92 10.51
CA GLN A 17 7.15 -4.46 11.24
C GLN A 17 8.42 -4.63 10.38
N ALA A 18 8.32 -4.62 9.04
CA ALA A 18 9.48 -4.64 8.16
C ALA A 18 10.22 -3.29 8.14
N GLU A 19 9.48 -2.18 8.30
CA GLU A 19 10.04 -0.81 8.33
C GLU A 19 10.34 -0.34 9.75
N THR A 20 9.42 -0.58 10.67
CA THR A 20 9.49 -0.14 12.07
C THR A 20 9.15 -1.31 12.99
N PRO A 21 10.13 -2.18 13.31
CA PRO A 21 9.90 -3.33 14.18
C PRO A 21 9.49 -2.89 15.60
N ILE A 22 8.60 -3.66 16.21
CA ILE A 22 8.13 -3.39 17.57
C ILE A 22 9.15 -3.91 18.59
N PRO A 23 9.39 -3.23 19.73
CA PRO A 23 10.19 -3.77 20.82
C PRO A 23 9.51 -4.97 21.48
N LEU A 24 10.07 -6.18 21.26
CA LEU A 24 9.54 -7.43 21.82
C LEU A 24 10.47 -8.10 22.83
N ALA A 25 11.67 -7.54 23.07
CA ALA A 25 12.65 -8.06 24.03
C ALA A 25 13.67 -6.99 24.41
N TRP A 26 14.39 -7.22 25.52
CA TRP A 26 15.53 -6.42 25.94
C TRP A 26 16.73 -6.63 25.01
N ASN A 27 17.48 -5.56 24.75
CA ASN A 27 18.61 -5.59 23.84
C ASN A 27 19.89 -6.09 24.55
N PRO A 28 20.49 -7.22 24.15
CA PRO A 28 21.70 -7.71 24.80
C PRO A 28 22.93 -6.84 24.54
N LYS A 29 22.91 -6.02 23.49
CA LYS A 29 23.99 -5.08 23.13
C LYS A 29 23.80 -3.70 23.75
N ASP A 30 22.54 -3.29 23.96
CA ASP A 30 22.20 -1.96 24.47
C ASP A 30 21.75 -2.01 25.93
N LYS A 31 22.73 -2.30 26.80
CA LYS A 31 22.56 -2.40 28.24
C LYS A 31 23.86 -2.11 28.96
N PHE A 32 23.77 -1.70 30.22
CA PHE A 32 24.97 -1.58 31.05
C PHE A 32 25.49 -2.94 31.54
N ASN A 33 26.77 -2.98 31.89
CA ASN A 33 27.48 -4.23 32.20
C ASN A 33 26.98 -4.92 33.48
N HIS A 34 26.32 -4.20 34.38
CA HIS A 34 25.72 -4.77 35.59
C HIS A 34 24.35 -5.42 35.36
N ILE A 35 23.85 -5.46 34.12
CA ILE A 35 22.64 -6.20 33.75
C ILE A 35 22.99 -7.55 33.13
N SER A 36 22.32 -8.60 33.60
CA SER A 36 22.20 -9.88 32.91
C SER A 36 20.78 -10.09 32.40
N LEU A 37 20.66 -10.68 31.21
CA LEU A 37 19.39 -11.02 30.58
C LEU A 37 19.20 -12.54 30.58
N ALA A 38 17.96 -13.00 30.70
CA ALA A 38 17.57 -14.40 30.61
C ALA A 38 16.14 -14.52 30.02
N GLN A 39 15.64 -15.75 29.86
CA GLN A 39 14.29 -16.05 29.34
C GLN A 39 14.01 -15.35 28.00
N ASN A 40 14.81 -15.65 26.97
CA ASN A 40 14.69 -15.01 25.65
C ASN A 40 14.76 -13.47 25.73
N ASN A 41 15.59 -12.96 26.64
CA ASN A 41 15.80 -11.54 26.90
C ASN A 41 14.53 -10.79 27.38
N THR A 42 13.63 -11.44 28.11
CA THR A 42 12.52 -10.76 28.81
C THR A 42 12.77 -10.60 30.30
N ARG A 43 13.70 -11.37 30.88
CA ARG A 43 14.08 -11.26 32.29
C ARG A 43 15.36 -10.46 32.47
N MET A 44 15.32 -9.46 33.34
CA MET A 44 16.47 -8.65 33.74
C MET A 44 16.86 -8.93 35.18
N MET A 45 18.16 -9.08 35.43
CA MET A 45 18.73 -9.32 36.75
C MET A 45 19.93 -8.40 36.98
N TYR A 46 20.01 -7.81 38.18
CA TYR A 46 21.15 -7.02 38.59
C TYR A 46 22.30 -7.92 39.08
N LYS A 47 23.51 -7.67 38.57
CA LYS A 47 24.75 -8.38 38.93
C LYS A 47 25.92 -7.46 39.30
N GLY A 48 25.64 -6.17 39.52
CA GLY A 48 26.64 -5.18 39.93
C GLY A 48 26.90 -5.15 41.44
N PRO A 49 27.76 -4.24 41.92
CA PRO A 49 28.09 -4.12 43.34
C PRO A 49 27.00 -3.45 44.18
N GLY A 50 26.17 -2.59 43.58
CA GLY A 50 25.01 -1.95 44.21
C GLY A 50 25.29 -1.17 45.50
N LYS A 51 26.43 -0.47 45.58
CA LYS A 51 26.85 0.28 46.78
C LYS A 51 26.41 1.74 46.76
N SER A 52 26.22 2.31 45.57
CA SER A 52 25.82 3.70 45.38
C SER A 52 25.03 3.90 44.09
N GLN A 53 24.46 5.09 43.91
CA GLN A 53 23.77 5.48 42.66
C GLN A 53 24.65 5.40 41.40
N LYS A 54 25.98 5.38 41.54
CA LYS A 54 26.91 5.20 40.41
C LYS A 54 26.93 3.78 39.87
N ASP A 55 26.34 2.83 40.60
CA ASP A 55 26.27 1.42 40.24
C ASP A 55 24.96 1.05 39.53
N ALA A 56 24.08 2.03 39.32
CA ALA A 56 22.81 1.89 38.61
C ALA A 56 23.04 1.43 37.17
N ALA A 57 22.13 0.61 36.66
CA ALA A 57 22.31 -0.04 35.38
C ALA A 57 20.96 -0.24 34.69
N ALA A 58 20.86 0.23 33.46
CA ALA A 58 19.68 0.12 32.63
C ALA A 58 19.91 -0.72 31.38
N CYS A 59 18.81 -1.13 30.78
CA CYS A 59 18.74 -1.78 29.48
C CYS A 59 17.56 -1.22 28.70
N ARG A 60 17.79 -0.92 27.43
CA ARG A 60 16.74 -0.57 26.47
C ARG A 60 16.24 -1.80 25.73
N ALA A 61 15.02 -1.72 25.23
CA ALA A 61 14.50 -2.74 24.32
C ALA A 61 15.26 -2.75 22.98
N THR A 62 14.98 -3.76 22.16
CA THR A 62 15.61 -3.94 20.84
C THR A 62 15.33 -2.82 19.84
N HIS A 63 14.16 -2.19 19.92
CA HIS A 63 13.70 -1.19 18.95
C HIS A 63 13.00 0.00 19.65
N PRO A 64 12.96 1.18 19.01
CA PRO A 64 12.14 2.27 19.48
C PRO A 64 10.66 1.95 19.23
N ILE A 65 9.77 2.60 19.95
CA ILE A 65 8.32 2.43 19.78
C ILE A 65 7.88 3.08 18.45
N PRO A 66 7.27 2.33 17.52
CA PRO A 66 6.70 2.90 16.32
C PRO A 66 5.55 3.87 16.64
N VAL A 67 5.52 5.03 15.99
CA VAL A 67 4.43 6.01 16.12
C VAL A 67 3.08 5.42 15.71
N SER A 68 3.10 4.48 14.76
CA SER A 68 1.94 3.73 14.28
C SER A 68 1.34 2.75 15.28
N CYS A 69 1.92 2.60 16.49
CA CYS A 69 1.24 1.92 17.58
C CYS A 69 -0.01 2.68 18.07
N GLY A 70 -0.03 4.01 17.94
CA GLY A 70 -1.06 4.90 18.50
C GLY A 70 -0.98 4.99 20.03
N LEU A 71 -1.21 3.87 20.71
CA LEU A 71 -0.93 3.66 22.13
C LEU A 71 -0.09 2.39 22.28
N TYR A 72 1.15 2.53 22.75
CA TYR A 72 2.04 1.41 23.06
C TYR A 72 2.03 1.11 24.56
N TYR A 73 2.10 -0.17 24.93
CA TYR A 73 2.05 -0.59 26.33
C TYR A 73 2.91 -1.83 26.59
N TYR A 74 3.60 -1.87 27.74
CA TYR A 74 4.31 -3.04 28.25
C TYR A 74 4.22 -3.12 29.78
N GLU A 75 4.40 -4.32 30.35
CA GLU A 75 4.33 -4.55 31.80
C GLU A 75 5.63 -5.16 32.34
N VAL A 76 6.02 -4.74 33.54
CA VAL A 76 7.19 -5.22 34.27
C VAL A 76 6.74 -5.83 35.58
N LYS A 77 6.89 -7.14 35.73
CA LYS A 77 6.68 -7.85 36.99
C LYS A 77 7.94 -7.84 37.82
N VAL A 78 7.85 -7.34 39.05
CA VAL A 78 8.96 -7.40 40.01
C VAL A 78 9.02 -8.79 40.63
N LEU A 79 9.94 -9.63 40.16
CA LEU A 79 10.14 -10.97 40.72
C LEU A 79 10.83 -10.93 42.07
N SER A 80 11.72 -9.97 42.26
CA SER A 80 12.41 -9.69 43.53
C SER A 80 12.85 -8.24 43.54
N LYS A 81 12.47 -7.49 44.58
CA LYS A 81 13.01 -6.14 44.84
C LYS A 81 14.47 -6.15 45.30
N GLY A 82 15.06 -7.33 45.51
CA GLY A 82 16.42 -7.43 46.04
C GLY A 82 16.54 -6.76 47.41
N LYS A 83 17.70 -6.12 47.62
CA LYS A 83 18.03 -5.51 48.90
C LYS A 83 17.25 -4.21 49.16
N GLU A 84 17.28 -3.28 48.21
CA GLU A 84 16.75 -1.92 48.39
C GLU A 84 15.49 -1.67 47.55
N GLY A 85 15.37 -2.27 46.35
CA GLY A 85 14.24 -2.06 45.45
C GLY A 85 14.35 -0.79 44.60
N TYR A 86 15.57 -0.37 44.29
CA TYR A 86 15.90 0.76 43.42
C TYR A 86 15.69 0.37 41.94
N ILE A 87 14.42 0.13 41.61
CA ILE A 87 13.96 -0.30 40.29
C ILE A 87 13.26 0.88 39.64
N GLY A 88 13.79 1.34 38.50
CA GLY A 88 13.16 2.35 37.66
C GLY A 88 12.59 1.72 36.40
N VAL A 89 11.32 1.98 36.08
CA VAL A 89 10.68 1.55 34.83
C VAL A 89 10.28 2.77 34.00
N GLY A 90 10.38 2.71 32.69
CA GLY A 90 9.98 3.82 31.83
C GLY A 90 10.57 3.76 30.43
N PHE A 91 11.14 4.88 29.99
CA PHE A 91 11.56 5.11 28.61
C PHE A 91 12.83 5.93 28.50
N SER A 92 13.56 5.76 27.40
CA SER A 92 14.72 6.61 27.08
C SER A 92 14.98 6.69 25.59
N LEU A 93 15.60 7.79 25.16
CA LEU A 93 16.20 7.90 23.83
C LEU A 93 17.45 7.02 23.71
N GLU A 94 17.87 6.78 22.46
CA GLU A 94 18.97 5.89 22.10
C GLU A 94 20.33 6.32 22.68
N ASP A 95 20.59 7.63 22.74
CA ASP A 95 21.86 8.21 23.16
C ASP A 95 22.01 8.37 24.69
N VAL A 96 20.97 8.03 25.46
CA VAL A 96 20.98 8.12 26.92
C VAL A 96 21.96 7.10 27.52
N ASN A 97 22.70 7.50 28.55
CA ASN A 97 23.65 6.62 29.24
C ASN A 97 22.92 5.53 30.06
N ASN A 98 23.22 4.26 29.78
CA ASN A 98 22.65 3.13 30.52
C ASN A 98 23.25 2.92 31.93
N ASN A 99 24.27 3.65 32.37
CA ASN A 99 24.78 3.58 33.76
C ASN A 99 23.97 4.47 34.74
N ARG A 100 22.65 4.51 34.55
CA ARG A 100 21.70 5.41 35.22
C ARG A 100 20.34 4.71 35.30
N LEU A 101 19.51 5.09 36.27
CA LEU A 101 18.11 4.68 36.25
C LEU A 101 17.28 5.55 35.28
N PRO A 102 16.23 5.00 34.65
CA PRO A 102 15.35 5.75 33.77
C PRO A 102 14.84 7.04 34.43
N GLY A 103 14.86 8.15 33.71
CA GLY A 103 14.39 9.45 34.18
C GLY A 103 15.46 10.42 34.67
N TRP A 104 16.65 9.94 35.07
CA TRP A 104 17.67 10.78 35.69
C TRP A 104 18.40 11.72 34.73
N ASP A 105 18.53 11.33 33.47
CA ASP A 105 19.28 12.06 32.45
C ASP A 105 18.34 12.61 31.38
N LYS A 106 18.78 13.67 30.69
CA LYS A 106 18.01 14.30 29.61
C LYS A 106 17.63 13.28 28.53
N GLY A 107 16.36 13.28 28.11
CA GLY A 107 15.84 12.30 27.15
C GLY A 107 15.44 10.96 27.78
N SER A 108 15.42 10.88 29.12
CA SER A 108 14.98 9.70 29.87
C SER A 108 13.81 10.05 30.79
N TYR A 109 12.95 9.05 31.02
CA TYR A 109 11.68 9.18 31.72
C TYR A 109 11.45 7.92 32.55
N GLY A 110 11.15 8.03 33.85
CA GLY A 110 11.02 6.85 34.70
C GLY A 110 10.16 7.02 35.95
N TYR A 111 9.62 5.91 36.42
CA TYR A 111 8.87 5.76 37.68
C TYR A 111 9.58 4.74 38.56
N HIS A 112 9.91 5.13 39.80
CA HIS A 112 10.82 4.39 40.68
C HIS A 112 10.09 3.73 41.84
N GLY A 113 10.47 2.50 42.17
CA GLY A 113 9.74 1.64 43.09
C GLY A 113 9.95 1.94 44.57
N ASP A 114 11.12 2.50 44.93
CA ASP A 114 11.50 2.75 46.32
C ASP A 114 10.82 3.99 46.91
N ASP A 115 10.56 5.02 46.10
CA ASP A 115 9.98 6.29 46.53
C ASP A 115 8.63 6.62 45.87
N GLY A 116 8.23 5.88 44.82
CA GLY A 116 7.01 6.14 44.05
C GLY A 116 7.08 7.42 43.20
N HIS A 117 8.27 7.99 43.00
CA HIS A 117 8.43 9.25 42.29
C HIS A 117 8.58 9.04 40.78
N SER A 118 8.16 10.05 40.02
CA SER A 118 8.45 10.18 38.60
C SER A 118 9.68 11.07 38.38
N PHE A 119 10.52 10.66 37.43
CA PHE A 119 11.76 11.33 37.06
C PHE A 119 11.68 11.70 35.58
N TRP A 120 11.66 13.00 35.30
CA TRP A 120 11.48 13.57 33.96
C TRP A 120 12.74 14.31 33.54
N SER A 121 13.65 13.60 32.87
CA SER A 121 14.91 14.18 32.36
C SER A 121 15.70 14.95 33.43
N SER A 122 15.65 14.45 34.67
CA SER A 122 16.20 15.10 35.85
C SER A 122 16.46 14.07 36.96
N GLY A 123 17.57 14.23 37.68
CA GLY A 123 17.86 13.44 38.88
C GLY A 123 16.99 13.78 40.09
N SER A 124 16.14 14.81 39.99
CA SER A 124 15.19 15.17 41.05
C SER A 124 13.81 14.63 40.74
N GLY A 125 13.40 13.60 41.50
CA GLY A 125 12.08 12.98 41.39
C GLY A 125 10.96 13.88 41.90
N ARG A 126 9.73 13.62 41.45
CA ARG A 126 8.51 14.27 41.93
C ARG A 126 7.51 13.21 42.42
N PRO A 127 6.74 13.47 43.50
CA PRO A 127 5.68 12.56 43.91
C PRO A 127 4.72 12.30 42.73
N TYR A 128 4.43 11.03 42.46
CA TYR A 128 3.58 10.62 41.34
C TYR A 128 2.64 9.50 41.74
N GLY A 129 3.20 8.34 42.10
CA GLY A 129 2.46 7.12 42.40
C GLY A 129 2.84 6.53 43.75
N PRO A 130 2.21 5.40 44.12
CA PRO A 130 2.65 4.60 45.25
C PRO A 130 4.04 3.99 45.02
N THR A 131 4.66 3.42 46.03
CA THR A 131 5.82 2.54 45.86
C THR A 131 5.40 1.19 45.29
N PHE A 132 6.34 0.44 44.71
CA PHE A 132 6.10 -0.92 44.21
C PHE A 132 7.25 -1.87 44.58
N THR A 133 6.94 -3.16 44.74
CA THR A 133 7.88 -4.14 45.28
C THR A 133 7.66 -5.55 44.73
N THR A 134 8.35 -6.54 45.30
CA THR A 134 8.23 -7.96 44.92
C THR A 134 6.76 -8.38 44.82
N GLY A 135 6.39 -8.91 43.65
CA GLY A 135 5.04 -9.38 43.34
C GLY A 135 4.22 -8.40 42.51
N ASP A 136 4.54 -7.10 42.56
CA ASP A 136 3.81 -6.08 41.81
C ASP A 136 4.10 -6.14 40.31
N ILE A 137 3.13 -5.68 39.53
CA ILE A 137 3.21 -5.53 38.07
C ILE A 137 3.01 -4.05 37.74
N VAL A 138 4.05 -3.44 37.18
CA VAL A 138 4.03 -2.03 36.77
C VAL A 138 3.88 -1.95 35.26
N GLY A 139 2.82 -1.33 34.79
CA GLY A 139 2.61 -1.05 33.37
C GLY A 139 3.15 0.31 32.96
N CYS A 140 3.58 0.41 31.71
CA CYS A 140 4.15 1.62 31.13
C CYS A 140 3.46 1.87 29.77
N GLY A 141 2.67 2.93 29.68
CA GLY A 141 1.93 3.30 28.46
C GLY A 141 2.45 4.58 27.83
N VAL A 142 2.56 4.61 26.50
CA VAL A 142 2.85 5.81 25.72
C VAL A 142 1.72 6.07 24.73
N ASP A 143 0.97 7.14 24.99
CA ASP A 143 0.00 7.72 24.08
C ASP A 143 0.72 8.63 23.08
N MET A 144 0.83 8.16 21.84
CA MET A 144 1.47 8.88 20.74
C MET A 144 0.51 9.87 20.04
N VAL A 145 -0.78 9.85 20.37
CA VAL A 145 -1.75 10.85 19.87
C VAL A 145 -1.52 12.17 20.60
N HIS A 146 -1.37 12.11 21.92
CA HIS A 146 -1.15 13.29 22.77
C HIS A 146 0.30 13.49 23.23
N ASN A 147 1.21 12.57 22.88
CA ASN A 147 2.60 12.53 23.33
C ASN A 147 2.74 12.50 24.86
N ARG A 148 2.00 11.59 25.50
CA ARG A 148 1.93 11.45 26.97
C ARG A 148 2.34 10.05 27.41
N CYS A 149 2.85 9.96 28.63
CA CYS A 149 3.15 8.69 29.30
C CYS A 149 2.32 8.58 30.57
N PHE A 150 1.82 7.38 30.82
CA PHE A 150 1.16 7.00 32.07
C PHE A 150 1.71 5.65 32.54
N TYR A 151 1.52 5.37 33.82
CA TYR A 151 1.87 4.08 34.41
C TYR A 151 0.64 3.43 35.00
N THR A 152 0.71 2.12 35.16
CA THR A 152 -0.29 1.35 35.90
C THR A 152 0.40 0.54 36.98
N LEU A 153 -0.31 0.26 38.08
CA LEU A 153 0.16 -0.66 39.10
C LEU A 153 -0.92 -1.70 39.38
N ASN A 154 -0.60 -2.97 39.13
CA ASN A 154 -1.50 -4.11 39.30
C ASN A 154 -2.84 -3.90 38.58
N GLY A 155 -2.78 -3.39 37.35
CA GLY A 155 -3.95 -3.12 36.49
C GLY A 155 -4.70 -1.82 36.77
N ARG A 156 -4.26 -0.99 37.73
CA ARG A 156 -4.87 0.32 38.01
C ARG A 156 -4.06 1.44 37.36
N ASP A 157 -4.73 2.28 36.58
CA ASP A 157 -4.13 3.50 36.01
C ASP A 157 -3.75 4.50 37.13
N LEU A 158 -2.52 5.04 37.04
CA LEU A 158 -1.97 6.04 37.97
C LEU A 158 -2.05 7.47 37.39
N GLY A 159 -2.56 7.63 36.17
CA GLY A 159 -2.67 8.90 35.48
C GLY A 159 -1.39 9.34 34.79
N ILE A 160 -1.44 10.51 34.15
CA ILE A 160 -0.35 11.02 33.31
C ILE A 160 0.87 11.40 34.16
N ALA A 161 2.01 10.79 33.84
CA ALA A 161 3.31 11.10 34.45
C ALA A 161 4.06 12.19 33.67
N PHE A 162 4.06 12.10 32.34
CA PHE A 162 4.82 12.99 31.46
C PHE A 162 4.00 13.43 30.25
N THR A 163 4.27 14.64 29.78
CA THR A 163 3.72 15.21 28.54
C THR A 163 4.84 15.63 27.61
N ASP A 164 4.49 15.98 26.37
CA ASP A 164 5.43 16.53 25.38
C ASP A 164 6.63 15.61 25.12
N LEU A 165 6.37 14.30 25.10
CA LEU A 165 7.38 13.28 24.87
C LEU A 165 7.94 13.38 23.44
N PRO A 166 9.26 13.20 23.27
CA PRO A 166 9.86 13.07 21.96
C PRO A 166 9.46 11.72 21.32
N PRO A 167 9.50 11.62 19.97
CA PRO A 167 9.32 10.35 19.29
C PRO A 167 10.53 9.42 19.53
N ASN A 168 10.43 8.18 19.04
CA ASN A 168 11.51 7.18 19.04
C ASN A 168 12.04 6.80 20.44
N LEU A 169 11.14 6.78 21.43
CA LEU A 169 11.46 6.29 22.77
C LEU A 169 11.58 4.77 22.78
N TYR A 170 12.56 4.27 23.53
CA TYR A 170 12.71 2.85 23.83
C TYR A 170 12.12 2.55 25.20
N PRO A 171 11.38 1.45 25.39
CA PRO A 171 11.16 0.88 26.71
C PRO A 171 12.51 0.72 27.41
N CYS A 172 12.57 1.07 28.69
CA CYS A 172 13.81 1.10 29.45
C CYS A 172 13.54 0.74 30.91
N VAL A 173 14.31 -0.20 31.45
CA VAL A 173 14.28 -0.56 32.87
C VAL A 173 15.67 -0.44 33.45
N GLY A 174 15.76 0.08 34.67
CA GLY A 174 17.00 0.20 35.44
C GLY A 174 16.90 -0.51 36.78
N LEU A 175 18.01 -1.13 37.18
CA LEU A 175 18.22 -1.81 38.46
C LEU A 175 19.50 -1.27 39.11
N GLN A 176 19.60 -1.32 40.42
CA GLN A 176 20.76 -0.81 41.16
C GLN A 176 21.18 -1.67 42.35
N SER A 177 20.28 -2.42 43.01
CA SER A 177 20.63 -3.17 44.22
C SER A 177 20.71 -4.69 44.02
N ALA A 178 21.53 -5.35 44.84
CA ALA A 178 21.76 -6.78 44.74
C ALA A 178 20.46 -7.58 44.92
N GLY A 179 20.26 -8.57 44.05
CA GLY A 179 19.08 -9.46 44.07
C GLY A 179 17.84 -8.88 43.39
N GLU A 180 17.90 -7.69 42.80
CA GLU A 180 16.82 -7.15 41.98
C GLU A 180 16.65 -7.99 40.71
N THR A 181 15.41 -8.39 40.46
CA THR A 181 15.04 -9.19 39.30
C THR A 181 13.63 -8.85 38.85
N VAL A 182 13.47 -8.62 37.55
CA VAL A 182 12.19 -8.28 36.93
C VAL A 182 11.98 -9.09 35.66
N GLU A 183 10.72 -9.29 35.30
CA GLU A 183 10.30 -9.98 34.07
C GLU A 183 9.33 -9.11 33.29
N THR A 184 9.59 -8.95 32.00
CA THR A 184 8.87 -8.00 31.16
C THR A 184 7.95 -8.71 30.19
N ASN A 185 6.71 -8.26 30.14
CA ASN A 185 5.73 -8.62 29.12
C ASN A 185 5.64 -7.47 28.12
N PHE A 186 6.16 -7.67 26.91
CA PHE A 186 6.02 -6.78 25.76
C PHE A 186 4.75 -7.06 24.94
N GLY A 187 3.89 -7.97 25.42
CA GLY A 187 2.70 -8.46 24.71
C GLY A 187 2.73 -9.97 24.48
N GLN A 188 3.75 -10.70 24.97
CA GLN A 188 3.80 -12.17 24.92
C GLN A 188 2.63 -12.81 25.66
N ASN A 189 2.14 -12.17 26.72
CA ASN A 189 1.04 -12.64 27.54
C ASN A 189 -0.06 -11.56 27.63
N PRO A 190 -1.30 -11.93 28.02
CA PRO A 190 -2.31 -10.96 28.42
C PRO A 190 -1.77 -9.99 29.48
N PHE A 191 -2.10 -8.71 29.32
CA PHE A 191 -1.74 -7.69 30.30
C PHE A 191 -2.71 -7.73 31.49
N VAL A 192 -2.25 -7.26 32.65
CA VAL A 192 -3.11 -7.07 33.81
C VAL A 192 -4.01 -5.85 33.62
N PHE A 193 -3.48 -4.79 33.00
CA PHE A 193 -4.28 -3.64 32.58
C PHE A 193 -5.07 -3.92 31.30
N ASP A 194 -6.31 -3.44 31.24
CA ASP A 194 -7.15 -3.50 30.05
C ASP A 194 -6.72 -2.44 29.02
N VAL A 195 -5.60 -2.71 28.34
CA VAL A 195 -5.07 -1.83 27.30
C VAL A 195 -6.01 -1.73 26.11
N ASP A 196 -6.81 -2.76 25.84
CA ASP A 196 -7.72 -2.80 24.69
C ASP A 196 -8.81 -1.73 24.85
N MET A 197 -9.35 -1.56 26.06
CA MET A 197 -10.28 -0.45 26.36
C MET A 197 -9.61 0.91 26.22
N ALA A 198 -8.40 1.10 26.77
CA ALA A 198 -7.68 2.38 26.65
C ALA A 198 -7.39 2.75 25.17
N ARG A 199 -7.02 1.76 24.35
CA ARG A 199 -6.84 1.94 22.90
C ARG A 199 -8.14 2.34 22.22
N LYS A 200 -9.25 1.68 22.56
CA LYS A 200 -10.58 1.97 22.01
C LYS A 200 -11.06 3.37 22.37
N GLU A 201 -10.80 3.85 23.59
CA GLU A 201 -11.11 5.21 24.01
C GLU A 201 -10.35 6.26 23.18
N LEU A 202 -9.03 6.10 23.02
CA LEU A 202 -8.21 7.01 22.20
C LEU A 202 -8.63 6.99 20.72
N MET A 203 -9.01 5.83 20.20
CA MET A 203 -9.55 5.69 18.85
C MET A 203 -10.86 6.46 18.68
N ILE A 204 -11.81 6.34 19.62
CA ILE A 204 -13.08 7.06 19.58
C ILE A 204 -12.85 8.57 19.69
N GLU A 205 -11.97 9.02 20.59
CA GLU A 205 -11.62 10.43 20.71
C GLU A 205 -11.04 10.98 19.40
N SER A 206 -10.08 10.28 18.82
CA SER A 206 -9.46 10.64 17.53
C SER A 206 -10.51 10.76 16.42
N ARG A 207 -11.43 9.79 16.33
CA ARG A 207 -12.56 9.83 15.37
C ARG A 207 -13.45 11.04 15.58
N LEU A 208 -13.79 11.37 16.82
CA LEU A 208 -14.64 12.53 17.11
C LEU A 208 -13.97 13.84 16.72
N ILE A 209 -12.66 13.97 16.93
CA ILE A 209 -11.89 15.14 16.49
C ILE A 209 -11.90 15.26 14.96
N ILE A 210 -11.65 14.15 14.26
CA ILE A 210 -11.68 14.09 12.79
C ILE A 210 -13.08 14.42 12.25
N ALA A 211 -14.13 13.83 12.83
CA ALA A 211 -15.51 14.05 12.39
C ALA A 211 -15.99 15.49 12.64
N ARG A 212 -15.48 16.15 13.69
CA ARG A 212 -15.75 17.57 13.99
C ARG A 212 -14.86 18.51 13.19
N PHE A 213 -13.85 18.01 12.48
CA PHE A 213 -13.02 18.85 11.62
C PHE A 213 -13.87 19.38 10.47
N SER A 214 -14.33 20.62 10.61
CA SER A 214 -14.93 21.35 9.51
C SER A 214 -13.81 21.91 8.65
N PRO A 215 -13.65 21.48 7.37
CA PRO A 215 -12.77 22.19 6.47
C PRO A 215 -13.21 23.65 6.38
N LYS A 216 -12.26 24.58 6.23
CA LYS A 216 -12.52 26.01 5.98
C LYS A 216 -13.04 26.24 4.55
N LEU A 217 -14.04 25.48 4.14
CA LEU A 217 -14.76 25.62 2.88
C LEU A 217 -16.09 26.30 3.21
N SER A 218 -16.51 27.25 2.38
CA SER A 218 -17.80 27.89 2.60
C SER A 218 -18.93 26.86 2.45
N ARG A 219 -20.07 27.10 3.12
CA ARG A 219 -21.22 26.18 3.09
C ARG A 219 -21.65 25.94 1.64
N GLY A 220 -21.60 24.70 1.14
CA GLY A 220 -21.92 24.36 -0.25
C GLY A 220 -20.69 24.07 -1.14
N GLU A 221 -19.50 24.57 -0.81
CA GLU A 221 -18.30 24.39 -1.66
C GLU A 221 -17.73 22.97 -1.58
N TRP A 222 -17.76 22.36 -0.40
CA TRP A 222 -17.25 21.00 -0.22
C TRP A 222 -18.19 19.99 -0.88
N GLU A 223 -19.52 20.20 -0.80
CA GLU A 223 -20.53 19.39 -1.48
C GLU A 223 -20.34 19.46 -3.00
N GLN A 224 -20.22 20.66 -3.56
CA GLN A 224 -19.98 20.84 -4.99
C GLN A 224 -18.65 20.22 -5.43
N THR A 225 -17.61 20.32 -4.59
CA THR A 225 -16.32 19.70 -4.88
C THR A 225 -16.42 18.19 -4.89
N LEU A 226 -17.11 17.58 -3.91
CA LEU A 226 -17.34 16.13 -3.89
C LEU A 226 -18.17 15.68 -5.09
N GLN A 227 -19.27 16.38 -5.41
CA GLN A 227 -20.10 16.09 -6.57
C GLN A 227 -19.27 16.14 -7.87
N ARG A 228 -18.40 17.14 -8.02
CA ARG A 228 -17.50 17.25 -9.17
C ARG A 228 -16.49 16.10 -9.23
N VAL A 229 -15.95 15.66 -8.09
CA VAL A 229 -15.05 14.50 -8.01
C VAL A 229 -15.74 13.20 -8.39
N VAL A 230 -16.99 13.00 -7.93
CA VAL A 230 -17.81 11.83 -8.30
C VAL A 230 -18.14 11.86 -9.78
N LEU A 231 -18.59 13.00 -10.31
CA LEU A 231 -18.92 13.15 -11.73
C LEU A 231 -17.69 12.91 -12.62
N ASP A 232 -16.54 13.46 -12.25
CA ASP A 232 -15.26 13.23 -12.93
C ASP A 232 -14.92 11.73 -13.00
N TYR A 233 -15.16 10.98 -11.91
CA TYR A 233 -14.98 9.53 -11.90
C TYR A 233 -15.96 8.80 -12.85
N LEU A 234 -17.24 9.17 -12.84
CA LEU A 234 -18.25 8.54 -13.70
C LEU A 234 -17.95 8.78 -15.19
N VAL A 235 -17.63 10.02 -15.54
CA VAL A 235 -17.25 10.41 -16.90
C VAL A 235 -15.96 9.70 -17.31
N HIS A 236 -14.93 9.72 -16.45
CA HIS A 236 -13.65 9.10 -16.76
C HIS A 236 -13.79 7.61 -17.10
N ASN A 237 -14.59 6.85 -16.35
CA ASN A 237 -14.80 5.42 -16.61
C ASN A 237 -15.92 5.10 -17.63
N GLY A 238 -16.52 6.12 -18.25
CA GLY A 238 -17.52 5.92 -19.29
C GLY A 238 -18.90 5.46 -18.79
N TYR A 239 -19.18 5.62 -17.47
CA TYR A 239 -20.48 5.30 -16.85
C TYR A 239 -21.54 6.34 -17.23
N HIS A 240 -21.85 6.42 -18.52
CA HIS A 240 -22.61 7.50 -19.14
C HIS A 240 -24.04 7.62 -18.58
N ALA A 241 -24.75 6.51 -18.38
CA ALA A 241 -26.09 6.52 -17.81
C ALA A 241 -26.11 7.10 -16.38
N SER A 242 -25.16 6.67 -15.54
CA SER A 242 -25.00 7.17 -14.18
C SER A 242 -24.53 8.63 -14.16
N ALA A 243 -23.61 9.02 -15.04
CA ALA A 243 -23.13 10.39 -15.17
C ALA A 243 -24.26 11.35 -15.58
N GLU A 244 -25.14 10.93 -16.51
CA GLU A 244 -26.28 11.73 -16.95
C GLU A 244 -27.32 11.88 -15.83
N ALA A 245 -27.67 10.78 -15.15
CA ALA A 245 -28.57 10.82 -14.00
C ALA A 245 -28.03 11.72 -12.88
N PHE A 246 -26.74 11.58 -12.56
CA PHE A 246 -26.06 12.36 -11.51
C PHE A 246 -25.91 13.83 -11.88
N SER A 247 -25.66 14.15 -13.16
CA SER A 247 -25.62 15.51 -13.68
C SER A 247 -26.97 16.22 -13.51
N LYS A 248 -28.08 15.54 -13.84
CA LYS A 248 -29.44 16.08 -13.65
C LYS A 248 -29.75 16.38 -12.19
N SER A 249 -29.32 15.54 -11.25
CA SER A 249 -29.57 15.75 -9.81
C SER A 249 -28.64 16.77 -9.17
N SER A 250 -27.38 16.88 -9.62
CA SER A 250 -26.38 17.79 -9.04
C SER A 250 -26.36 19.17 -9.70
N GLY A 251 -26.97 19.33 -10.88
CA GLY A 251 -26.89 20.55 -11.68
C GLY A 251 -25.52 20.77 -12.35
N LEU A 252 -24.61 19.80 -12.26
CA LEU A 252 -23.29 19.86 -12.90
C LEU A 252 -23.38 19.48 -14.38
N GLU A 253 -22.67 20.20 -15.25
CA GLU A 253 -22.66 19.95 -16.68
C GLU A 253 -21.64 18.85 -17.06
N VAL A 254 -22.07 17.90 -17.91
CA VAL A 254 -21.18 16.91 -18.53
C VAL A 254 -20.66 17.48 -19.85
N LYS A 255 -19.35 17.75 -19.91
CA LYS A 255 -18.71 18.33 -21.10
C LYS A 255 -18.52 17.33 -22.25
N GLU A 256 -18.42 16.04 -21.95
CA GLU A 256 -18.22 15.00 -22.95
C GLU A 256 -19.57 14.48 -23.48
N ALA A 257 -19.66 14.26 -24.80
CA ALA A 257 -20.85 13.69 -25.41
C ALA A 257 -21.09 12.22 -24.98
N THR A 258 -22.34 11.85 -24.73
CA THR A 258 -22.76 10.49 -24.33
C THR A 258 -22.23 9.40 -25.26
N ALA A 259 -22.24 9.65 -26.57
CA ALA A 259 -21.73 8.70 -27.56
C ALA A 259 -20.21 8.45 -27.41
N SER A 260 -19.43 9.48 -27.06
CA SER A 260 -17.98 9.34 -26.81
C SER A 260 -17.72 8.48 -25.58
N MET A 261 -18.46 8.72 -24.49
CA MET A 261 -18.35 7.93 -23.26
C MET A 261 -18.70 6.45 -23.49
N ALA A 262 -19.78 6.17 -24.21
CA ALA A 262 -20.19 4.80 -24.56
C ALA A 262 -19.15 4.09 -25.44
N ASN A 263 -18.57 4.79 -26.42
CA ASN A 263 -17.49 4.24 -27.25
C ASN A 263 -16.25 3.87 -26.42
N ARG A 264 -15.84 4.73 -25.49
CA ARG A 264 -14.72 4.44 -24.57
C ARG A 264 -15.02 3.25 -23.67
N GLN A 265 -16.22 3.17 -23.12
CA GLN A 265 -16.65 2.05 -22.28
C GLN A 265 -16.56 0.72 -23.05
N ASN A 266 -16.99 0.69 -24.31
CA ASN A 266 -16.88 -0.50 -25.17
C ASN A 266 -15.42 -0.89 -25.45
N ILE A 267 -14.54 0.08 -25.73
CA ILE A 267 -13.11 -0.18 -25.92
C ILE A 267 -12.48 -0.75 -24.64
N GLN A 268 -12.78 -0.17 -23.48
CA GLN A 268 -12.27 -0.67 -22.19
C GLN A 268 -12.75 -2.10 -21.92
N ARG A 269 -14.03 -2.39 -22.18
CA ARG A 269 -14.60 -3.74 -22.05
C ARG A 269 -13.85 -4.75 -22.92
N LEU A 270 -13.55 -4.43 -24.18
CA LEU A 270 -12.76 -5.31 -25.05
C LEU A 270 -11.37 -5.60 -24.48
N VAL A 271 -10.69 -4.61 -23.89
CA VAL A 271 -9.38 -4.83 -23.25
C VAL A 271 -9.51 -5.75 -22.03
N LEU A 272 -10.52 -5.52 -21.18
CA LEU A 272 -10.75 -6.31 -19.97
C LEU A 272 -11.19 -7.75 -20.26
N GLU A 273 -11.92 -7.96 -21.37
CA GLU A 273 -12.28 -9.29 -21.88
C GLU A 273 -11.09 -10.03 -22.55
N GLY A 274 -9.93 -9.38 -22.72
CA GLY A 274 -8.76 -9.96 -23.38
C GLY A 274 -8.77 -9.87 -24.91
N ARG A 275 -9.79 -9.23 -25.50
CA ARG A 275 -9.92 -9.00 -26.95
C ARG A 275 -9.13 -7.77 -27.40
N ILE A 276 -7.81 -7.80 -27.18
CA ILE A 276 -6.93 -6.64 -27.39
C ILE A 276 -6.87 -6.24 -28.87
N SER A 277 -6.90 -7.24 -29.77
CA SER A 277 -6.97 -7.03 -31.22
C SER A 277 -8.12 -6.09 -31.62
N ASP A 278 -9.32 -6.38 -31.11
CA ASP A 278 -10.53 -5.62 -31.42
C ASP A 278 -10.53 -4.24 -30.75
N ALA A 279 -9.98 -4.16 -29.53
CA ALA A 279 -9.82 -2.88 -28.83
C ALA A 279 -8.93 -1.91 -29.61
N ILE A 280 -7.80 -2.40 -30.17
CA ILE A 280 -6.90 -1.60 -31.01
C ILE A 280 -7.62 -1.14 -32.27
N ALA A 281 -8.30 -2.05 -32.99
CA ALA A 281 -9.01 -1.73 -34.23
C ALA A 281 -10.12 -0.69 -34.00
N MET A 282 -10.95 -0.89 -32.98
CA MET A 282 -12.02 0.02 -32.62
C MET A 282 -11.47 1.40 -32.19
N THR A 283 -10.34 1.44 -31.46
CA THR A 283 -9.68 2.69 -31.10
C THR A 283 -9.20 3.45 -32.35
N SER A 284 -8.50 2.78 -33.27
CA SER A 284 -8.03 3.41 -34.52
C SER A 284 -9.19 3.92 -35.39
N GLN A 285 -10.33 3.24 -35.37
CA GLN A 285 -11.53 3.65 -36.12
C GLN A 285 -12.25 4.85 -35.50
N LEU A 286 -12.50 4.81 -34.18
CA LEU A 286 -13.32 5.82 -33.49
C LEU A 286 -12.51 7.05 -33.04
N PHE A 287 -11.21 6.87 -32.79
CA PHE A 287 -10.30 7.91 -32.27
C PHE A 287 -8.98 7.91 -33.08
N PRO A 288 -9.02 8.32 -34.37
CA PRO A 288 -7.86 8.27 -35.24
C PRO A 288 -6.72 9.17 -34.74
N GLY A 289 -5.48 8.67 -34.79
CA GLY A 289 -4.29 9.41 -34.35
C GLY A 289 -3.90 9.20 -32.88
N VAL A 290 -4.73 8.54 -32.06
CA VAL A 290 -4.43 8.33 -30.63
C VAL A 290 -3.25 7.38 -30.45
N LEU A 291 -3.26 6.26 -31.16
CA LEU A 291 -2.23 5.22 -31.04
C LEU A 291 -0.95 5.62 -31.78
N GLU A 292 -1.07 6.33 -32.90
CA GLU A 292 0.05 6.85 -33.68
C GLU A 292 0.85 7.91 -32.90
N LYS A 293 0.16 8.76 -32.13
CA LYS A 293 0.80 9.76 -31.27
C LYS A 293 1.36 9.18 -29.97
N ASN A 294 1.03 7.93 -29.63
CA ASN A 294 1.46 7.28 -28.40
C ASN A 294 2.00 5.85 -28.68
N PRO A 295 3.16 5.73 -29.36
CA PRO A 295 3.74 4.44 -29.72
C PRO A 295 4.06 3.56 -28.50
N GLY A 296 4.40 4.16 -27.35
CA GLY A 296 4.62 3.42 -26.11
C GLY A 296 3.37 2.72 -25.58
N LEU A 297 2.21 3.37 -25.66
CA LEU A 297 0.92 2.72 -25.34
C LEU A 297 0.60 1.61 -26.34
N LEU A 298 0.77 1.87 -27.64
CA LEU A 298 0.56 0.86 -28.67
C LEU A 298 1.45 -0.37 -28.46
N PHE A 299 2.70 -0.17 -28.05
CA PHE A 299 3.60 -1.26 -27.67
C PHE A 299 3.07 -2.08 -26.50
N ARG A 300 2.66 -1.43 -25.41
CA ARG A 300 2.09 -2.12 -24.24
C ARG A 300 0.82 -2.89 -24.58
N LEU A 301 -0.06 -2.32 -25.42
CA LEU A 301 -1.24 -3.00 -25.95
C LEU A 301 -0.84 -4.24 -26.77
N LYS A 302 0.16 -4.14 -27.65
CA LYS A 302 0.63 -5.29 -28.45
C LYS A 302 1.32 -6.36 -27.59
N VAL A 303 2.08 -5.98 -26.56
CA VAL A 303 2.62 -6.95 -25.58
C VAL A 303 1.48 -7.66 -24.86
N ARG A 304 0.44 -6.93 -24.42
CA ARG A 304 -0.73 -7.54 -23.79
C ARG A 304 -1.46 -8.48 -24.76
N GLN A 305 -1.67 -8.05 -26.01
CA GLN A 305 -2.24 -8.88 -27.07
C GLN A 305 -1.46 -10.18 -27.24
N PHE A 306 -0.13 -10.14 -27.26
CA PHE A 306 0.71 -11.33 -27.33
C PHE A 306 0.47 -12.26 -26.13
N ILE A 307 0.41 -11.71 -24.91
CA ILE A 307 0.12 -12.51 -23.69
C ILE A 307 -1.26 -13.17 -23.78
N GLU A 308 -2.28 -12.47 -24.28
CA GLU A 308 -3.62 -13.05 -24.47
C GLU A 308 -3.67 -14.11 -25.58
N MET A 309 -2.84 -13.96 -26.62
CA MET A 309 -2.67 -15.00 -27.65
C MET A 309 -1.95 -16.23 -27.10
N VAL A 310 -1.03 -16.05 -26.14
CA VAL A 310 -0.35 -17.15 -25.44
C VAL A 310 -1.29 -17.84 -24.45
N SER A 311 -2.16 -17.09 -23.76
CA SER A 311 -3.16 -17.67 -22.85
C SER A 311 -4.32 -18.37 -23.59
N GLY A 312 -4.53 -18.05 -24.86
CA GLY A 312 -5.65 -18.55 -25.67
C GLY A 312 -6.93 -17.70 -25.56
N ALA A 313 -6.87 -16.53 -24.91
CA ALA A 313 -8.02 -15.65 -24.71
C ALA A 313 -8.31 -14.72 -25.91
N ASP A 314 -7.32 -14.41 -26.75
CA ASP A 314 -7.51 -13.58 -27.96
C ASP A 314 -7.56 -14.46 -29.21
N GLU A 315 -8.73 -15.02 -29.51
CA GLU A 315 -8.97 -15.88 -30.70
C GLU A 315 -9.12 -15.08 -32.01
N GLY A 316 -9.00 -13.75 -32.00
CA GLY A 316 -9.51 -12.83 -33.02
C GLY A 316 -9.56 -13.38 -34.46
N ASP A 317 -10.74 -13.42 -35.08
CA ASP A 317 -10.98 -13.95 -36.45
C ASP A 317 -10.32 -13.15 -37.59
N ASN A 318 -9.60 -12.07 -37.30
CA ASN A 318 -8.97 -11.25 -38.34
C ASN A 318 -7.69 -11.89 -38.87
N GLU A 319 -7.86 -12.66 -39.94
CA GLU A 319 -6.87 -12.97 -40.96
C GLU A 319 -6.37 -11.64 -41.60
N VAL A 320 -5.56 -10.86 -40.87
CA VAL A 320 -4.81 -9.78 -41.48
C VAL A 320 -3.75 -10.45 -42.35
N SER A 321 -4.03 -10.55 -43.65
CA SER A 321 -3.08 -11.04 -44.65
C SER A 321 -1.82 -10.17 -44.61
N TYR A 322 -0.77 -10.66 -43.97
CA TYR A 322 0.56 -10.05 -44.04
C TYR A 322 1.16 -10.36 -45.42
N GLU A 323 0.70 -9.67 -46.47
CA GLU A 323 1.27 -9.80 -47.81
C GLU A 323 2.70 -9.26 -47.85
N VAL A 324 3.66 -10.16 -48.14
CA VAL A 324 5.06 -9.83 -48.39
C VAL A 324 5.18 -9.17 -49.77
N LYS A 325 5.40 -7.84 -49.82
CA LYS A 325 5.88 -7.17 -51.04
C LYS A 325 7.40 -7.04 -51.01
N ALA A 326 8.07 -7.84 -51.85
CA ALA A 326 9.50 -7.73 -52.09
C ALA A 326 9.86 -6.41 -52.80
N PRO A 327 10.89 -5.66 -52.37
CA PRO A 327 11.26 -4.40 -53.00
C PRO A 327 12.12 -4.62 -54.26
N THR A 328 11.62 -4.12 -55.39
CA THR A 328 12.37 -3.97 -56.65
C THR A 328 13.48 -2.92 -56.51
N ARG A 329 14.73 -3.32 -56.74
CA ARG A 329 15.91 -2.43 -56.81
C ARG A 329 15.85 -1.54 -58.06
N HIS A 330 15.79 -0.21 -57.86
CA HIS A 330 16.18 0.75 -58.89
C HIS A 330 17.61 1.27 -58.63
N ASN A 331 18.50 0.96 -59.56
CA ASN A 331 19.85 1.52 -59.67
C ASN A 331 19.80 3.02 -59.97
N ARG A 332 20.49 3.85 -59.18
CA ARG A 332 21.18 5.05 -59.69
C ARG A 332 22.53 5.26 -58.98
N THR A 333 23.55 5.26 -59.81
CA THR A 333 24.98 5.53 -59.58
C THR A 333 25.27 6.97 -59.15
N PRO A 334 26.39 7.20 -58.46
CA PRO A 334 27.20 8.40 -58.66
C PRO A 334 28.62 8.05 -59.15
N SER A 335 29.23 8.99 -59.86
CA SER A 335 30.60 8.98 -60.40
C SER A 335 31.13 10.43 -60.34
N PRO A 336 32.44 10.70 -60.47
CA PRO A 336 33.61 10.14 -59.77
C PRO A 336 34.60 11.23 -59.28
N ARG A 337 35.71 10.80 -58.66
CA ARG A 337 37.04 11.45 -58.45
C ARG A 337 37.35 11.87 -57.01
N ASP A 338 38.53 11.63 -56.41
CA ASP A 338 39.87 11.38 -56.96
C ASP A 338 40.77 10.57 -55.99
N MET A 339 41.70 9.80 -56.59
CA MET A 339 43.09 9.47 -56.16
C MET A 339 43.28 8.83 -54.76
N ASN A 340 43.91 7.65 -54.60
CA ASN A 340 45.29 7.39 -54.98
C ASN A 340 45.62 5.88 -54.91
N LYS A 341 46.59 5.49 -55.76
CA LYS A 341 47.24 4.17 -55.92
C LYS A 341 48.07 3.83 -54.66
N ASN A 342 48.58 2.64 -54.36
CA ASN A 342 49.05 1.48 -55.14
C ASN A 342 49.51 0.41 -54.11
N GLY A 343 49.51 -0.90 -54.40
CA GLY A 343 50.35 -1.82 -53.60
C GLY A 343 49.99 -3.31 -53.51
N SER A 344 50.02 -4.03 -54.63
CA SER A 344 50.43 -5.45 -54.83
C SER A 344 50.24 -6.54 -53.75
N SER A 345 49.36 -7.49 -54.09
CA SER A 345 49.55 -8.96 -54.15
C SER A 345 50.06 -9.77 -52.94
N ARG A 346 49.23 -10.70 -52.43
CA ARG A 346 49.33 -12.16 -52.74
C ARG A 346 48.27 -13.01 -52.00
N LYS A 347 47.66 -13.90 -52.80
CA LYS A 347 46.97 -15.18 -52.55
C LYS A 347 46.98 -15.77 -51.13
N THR A 348 45.84 -16.33 -50.69
CA THR A 348 45.62 -17.80 -50.54
C THR A 348 44.19 -18.12 -50.07
N ASP A 349 43.87 -19.40 -50.26
CA ASP A 349 42.59 -20.08 -50.28
C ASP A 349 41.88 -20.35 -48.93
N ARG A 350 40.57 -20.63 -49.07
CA ARG A 350 39.74 -21.64 -48.37
C ARG A 350 39.25 -21.41 -46.92
N SER A 351 37.91 -21.37 -46.85
CA SER A 351 36.99 -22.06 -45.92
C SER A 351 37.40 -22.30 -44.47
N ALA A 352 36.62 -21.77 -43.53
CA ALA A 352 36.00 -22.56 -42.47
C ALA A 352 34.95 -21.70 -41.73
N ALA A 353 33.93 -22.39 -41.22
CA ALA A 353 32.80 -21.87 -40.46
C ALA A 353 33.21 -20.96 -39.30
N GLN A 354 32.36 -19.95 -39.02
CA GLN A 354 32.47 -19.16 -37.81
C GLN A 354 31.14 -19.22 -37.06
N GLN A 355 31.22 -19.84 -35.88
CA GLN A 355 30.20 -19.91 -34.85
C GLN A 355 29.76 -18.50 -34.44
N PHE A 356 28.46 -18.33 -34.19
CA PHE A 356 27.92 -17.14 -33.53
C PHE A 356 28.19 -17.28 -32.03
N GLU A 357 29.19 -16.56 -31.55
CA GLU A 357 29.44 -16.31 -30.13
C GLU A 357 28.42 -15.29 -29.62
N TYR A 358 27.74 -15.63 -28.51
CA TYR A 358 26.94 -14.72 -27.71
C TYR A 358 27.86 -14.06 -26.68
N ASP A 359 28.11 -12.76 -26.81
CA ASP A 359 28.74 -11.98 -25.74
C ASP A 359 27.68 -11.59 -24.70
N MET A 360 27.80 -12.19 -23.52
CA MET A 360 27.03 -11.91 -22.32
C MET A 360 27.92 -11.09 -21.37
N ASP A 361 27.96 -9.78 -21.57
CA ASP A 361 28.62 -8.88 -20.61
C ASP A 361 27.81 -8.84 -19.32
N THR A 362 28.40 -9.38 -18.28
CA THR A 362 27.89 -9.41 -16.91
C THR A 362 28.50 -8.25 -16.15
N GLU A 363 27.80 -7.11 -16.07
CA GLU A 363 28.11 -6.05 -15.12
C GLU A 363 27.31 -6.25 -13.83
N LEU A 364 28.03 -6.51 -12.74
CA LEU A 364 27.54 -6.49 -11.38
C LEU A 364 27.27 -5.05 -10.98
N VAL A 365 26.00 -4.70 -10.75
CA VAL A 365 25.60 -3.43 -10.13
C VAL A 365 24.83 -3.73 -8.85
N GLU A 366 25.31 -3.15 -7.76
CA GLU A 366 24.76 -3.23 -6.41
C GLU A 366 23.30 -2.73 -6.39
N GLU A 367 22.41 -3.52 -5.80
CA GLU A 367 20.99 -3.23 -5.67
C GLU A 367 20.74 -2.17 -4.57
N GLU A 368 20.25 -1.01 -4.97
CA GLU A 368 19.46 -0.11 -4.12
C GLU A 368 17.98 -0.48 -4.29
N PRO A 369 17.18 -0.64 -3.21
CA PRO A 369 15.81 -1.13 -3.32
C PRO A 369 14.87 -0.06 -3.88
N LEU A 370 14.28 -0.32 -5.05
CA LEU A 370 13.12 0.41 -5.55
C LEU A 370 11.85 -0.11 -4.88
N VAL A 371 11.07 0.82 -4.35
CA VAL A 371 9.81 0.59 -3.63
C VAL A 371 8.74 0.15 -4.64
N ASP A 372 8.40 -1.13 -4.62
CA ASP A 372 7.36 -1.71 -5.45
C ASP A 372 5.98 -1.29 -4.92
N LEU A 373 5.22 -0.52 -5.69
CA LEU A 373 3.83 -0.17 -5.40
C LEU A 373 2.93 -1.25 -6.02
N ASN A 374 3.01 -2.46 -5.47
CA ASN A 374 2.06 -3.52 -5.78
C ASN A 374 0.97 -3.50 -4.70
N ILE A 375 -0.22 -2.99 -5.05
CA ILE A 375 -1.39 -3.01 -4.18
C ILE A 375 -2.13 -4.32 -4.48
N SER A 376 -1.79 -5.39 -3.78
CA SER A 376 -2.66 -6.56 -3.64
C SER A 376 -3.71 -6.25 -2.56
N MET A 377 -4.99 -6.49 -2.87
CA MET A 377 -6.06 -6.55 -1.87
C MET A 377 -6.20 -8.02 -1.47
N ASP A 378 -5.77 -8.37 -0.25
CA ASP A 378 -6.15 -9.64 0.36
C ASP A 378 -7.61 -9.54 0.80
N VAL A 379 -8.48 -10.36 0.21
CA VAL A 379 -9.87 -10.56 0.63
C VAL A 379 -9.97 -11.96 1.24
N ASP A 380 -10.13 -12.03 2.56
CA ASP A 380 -10.37 -13.28 3.28
C ASP A 380 -11.79 -13.79 2.99
N ASN A 381 -11.87 -14.94 2.31
CA ASN A 381 -13.09 -15.63 1.93
C ASN A 381 -13.68 -16.39 3.14
N THR A 382 -14.87 -16.00 3.64
CA THR A 382 -15.62 -16.76 4.65
C THR A 382 -16.99 -17.15 4.10
N THR A 383 -17.18 -18.45 3.91
CA THR A 383 -18.39 -19.09 3.36
C THR A 383 -19.52 -19.14 4.38
N VAL A 384 -20.73 -18.71 3.96
CA VAL A 384 -21.99 -18.95 4.68
C VAL A 384 -22.95 -19.66 3.74
N THR A 385 -23.41 -20.84 4.14
CA THR A 385 -24.35 -21.70 3.41
C THR A 385 -25.78 -21.40 3.85
N VAL A 386 -26.72 -21.13 2.93
CA VAL A 386 -28.16 -21.34 3.18
C VAL A 386 -28.94 -21.64 1.88
N ALA A 387 -30.02 -22.40 2.08
CA ALA A 387 -30.78 -23.26 1.18
C ALA A 387 -31.79 -22.62 0.20
N ASP A 388 -32.19 -23.48 -0.75
CA ASP A 388 -33.29 -23.42 -1.74
C ASP A 388 -34.62 -22.80 -1.28
N GLY A 389 -35.32 -22.14 -2.22
CA GLY A 389 -36.74 -21.83 -2.08
C GLY A 389 -37.38 -20.88 -3.11
N ASP A 390 -37.70 -21.42 -4.28
CA ASP A 390 -38.88 -21.13 -5.13
C ASP A 390 -39.00 -19.90 -6.06
N LYS A 391 -39.62 -20.21 -7.21
CA LYS A 391 -39.76 -19.46 -8.46
C LYS A 391 -41.03 -18.59 -8.48
N HIS A 392 -40.96 -17.41 -9.11
CA HIS A 392 -41.91 -16.97 -10.17
C HIS A 392 -41.49 -15.62 -10.80
N ALA A 393 -42.04 -15.34 -11.99
CA ALA A 393 -41.39 -14.67 -13.11
C ALA A 393 -41.83 -13.22 -13.43
N ASN A 394 -40.97 -12.60 -14.25
CA ASN A 394 -41.16 -11.53 -15.26
C ASN A 394 -41.17 -10.04 -14.88
N GLY A 395 -40.25 -9.29 -15.51
CA GLY A 395 -40.35 -7.85 -15.79
C GLY A 395 -39.01 -7.17 -16.08
N ASP A 396 -38.67 -7.01 -17.36
CA ASP A 396 -37.45 -6.39 -17.92
C ASP A 396 -37.04 -5.01 -17.35
N SER A 397 -35.79 -4.93 -16.87
CA SER A 397 -34.85 -3.82 -17.15
C SER A 397 -33.46 -4.22 -16.65
N VAL A 398 -32.61 -4.76 -17.53
CA VAL A 398 -31.27 -5.24 -17.16
C VAL A 398 -30.31 -4.06 -17.02
N ALA A 399 -30.21 -3.53 -15.80
CA ALA A 399 -29.00 -2.84 -15.34
C ALA A 399 -28.00 -3.93 -14.93
N GLN A 400 -27.03 -4.22 -15.79
CA GLN A 400 -25.96 -5.16 -15.48
C GLN A 400 -25.00 -4.52 -14.47
N SER A 401 -25.21 -4.82 -13.19
CA SER A 401 -24.15 -4.79 -12.19
C SER A 401 -23.12 -5.86 -12.57
N MET A 402 -21.88 -5.44 -12.81
CA MET A 402 -20.76 -6.35 -13.01
C MET A 402 -20.27 -6.79 -11.62
N ASP A 403 -21.01 -7.69 -10.98
CA ASP A 403 -20.45 -8.54 -9.94
C ASP A 403 -19.76 -9.69 -10.68
N PHE A 404 -18.43 -9.65 -10.72
CA PHE A 404 -17.63 -10.81 -11.11
C PHE A 404 -17.60 -11.74 -9.89
N GLU A 405 -18.36 -12.83 -9.94
CA GLU A 405 -18.18 -13.94 -9.01
C GLU A 405 -16.81 -14.57 -9.29
N ASP A 406 -15.98 -14.70 -8.24
CA ASP A 406 -14.68 -15.38 -8.26
C ASP A 406 -14.88 -16.89 -8.50
N ASP A 407 -15.04 -17.29 -9.77
CA ASP A 407 -14.95 -18.69 -10.21
C ASP A 407 -13.49 -19.02 -10.59
N ASP A 408 -12.57 -18.93 -9.63
CA ASP A 408 -11.20 -19.49 -9.74
C ASP A 408 -11.18 -20.93 -9.18
N ASP A 409 -11.98 -21.82 -9.77
CA ASP A 409 -11.84 -23.26 -9.58
C ASP A 409 -10.63 -23.75 -10.41
N GLU A 410 -9.45 -23.81 -9.76
CA GLU A 410 -8.18 -24.34 -10.29
C GLU A 410 -8.32 -25.78 -10.82
N GLU A 411 -9.37 -26.51 -10.43
CA GLU A 411 -9.64 -27.92 -10.77
C GLU A 411 -10.41 -28.16 -12.08
N ASN A 412 -10.99 -27.14 -12.73
CA ASN A 412 -11.84 -27.32 -13.91
C ASN A 412 -11.31 -26.69 -15.21
N ARG A 413 -10.03 -26.26 -15.23
CA ARG A 413 -9.45 -25.61 -16.41
C ARG A 413 -9.23 -26.62 -17.55
N PRO A 414 -9.75 -26.38 -18.77
CA PRO A 414 -9.54 -27.29 -19.90
C PRO A 414 -8.04 -27.40 -20.23
N PRO A 415 -7.55 -28.58 -20.65
CA PRO A 415 -6.14 -28.79 -20.95
C PRO A 415 -5.69 -27.83 -22.05
N PHE A 416 -4.60 -27.09 -21.77
CA PHE A 416 -3.98 -26.17 -22.70
C PHE A 416 -3.43 -26.93 -23.91
N ILE A 417 -4.14 -26.88 -25.03
CA ILE A 417 -3.68 -27.42 -26.32
C ILE A 417 -3.47 -26.23 -27.25
N LEU A 418 -2.25 -25.73 -27.30
CA LEU A 418 -1.87 -24.79 -28.34
C LEU A 418 -1.91 -25.54 -29.68
N ASN A 419 -2.97 -25.37 -30.47
CA ASN A 419 -3.02 -25.93 -31.82
C ASN A 419 -1.86 -25.31 -32.64
N ALA A 420 -1.24 -26.10 -33.52
CA ALA A 420 -0.11 -25.67 -34.35
C ALA A 420 -0.39 -24.37 -35.12
N ALA A 421 -1.65 -24.14 -35.50
CA ALA A 421 -2.09 -22.89 -36.12
C ALA A 421 -1.99 -21.67 -35.17
N MET A 422 -2.45 -21.80 -33.93
CA MET A 422 -2.34 -20.75 -32.91
C MET A 422 -0.88 -20.46 -32.57
N LEU A 423 -0.07 -21.50 -32.38
CA LEU A 423 1.37 -21.35 -32.12
C LEU A 423 2.07 -20.57 -33.25
N THR A 424 1.78 -20.92 -34.50
CA THR A 424 2.36 -20.26 -35.67
C THR A 424 1.95 -18.78 -35.72
N ARG A 425 0.67 -18.49 -35.44
CA ARG A 425 0.15 -17.11 -35.41
C ARG A 425 0.80 -16.29 -34.30
N THR A 426 0.92 -16.85 -33.10
CA THR A 426 1.55 -16.21 -31.95
C THR A 426 3.03 -15.94 -32.20
N LEU A 427 3.77 -16.89 -32.82
CA LEU A 427 5.17 -16.68 -33.20
C LEU A 427 5.34 -15.59 -34.27
N MET A 428 4.48 -15.57 -35.28
CA MET A 428 4.49 -14.52 -36.32
C MET A 428 4.20 -13.15 -35.72
N PHE A 429 3.20 -13.05 -34.83
CA PHE A 429 2.91 -11.83 -34.11
C PHE A 429 4.09 -11.40 -33.23
N GLY A 430 4.70 -12.33 -32.48
CA GLY A 430 5.88 -12.08 -31.66
C GLY A 430 7.05 -11.50 -32.48
N LYS A 431 7.26 -12.01 -33.70
CA LYS A 431 8.27 -11.46 -34.62
C LYS A 431 7.97 -10.00 -34.99
N HIS A 432 6.75 -9.69 -35.39
CA HIS A 432 6.35 -8.31 -35.70
C HIS A 432 6.42 -7.38 -34.49
N LEU A 433 6.09 -7.89 -33.30
CA LEU A 433 6.21 -7.13 -32.04
C LEU A 433 7.67 -6.80 -31.73
N HIS A 434 8.59 -7.73 -31.96
CA HIS A 434 10.02 -7.49 -31.81
C HIS A 434 10.56 -6.47 -32.83
N GLU A 435 10.14 -6.56 -34.08
CA GLU A 435 10.47 -5.57 -35.13
C GLU A 435 9.97 -4.18 -34.75
N PHE A 436 8.72 -4.06 -34.29
CA PHE A 436 8.14 -2.81 -33.81
C PHE A 436 8.91 -2.23 -32.61
N PHE A 437 9.34 -3.07 -31.66
CA PHE A 437 10.20 -2.65 -30.55
C PHE A 437 11.56 -2.14 -31.05
N ALA A 438 12.17 -2.81 -32.02
CA ALA A 438 13.44 -2.40 -32.61
C ALA A 438 13.35 -1.04 -33.30
N GLU A 439 12.28 -0.79 -34.07
CA GLU A 439 11.99 0.50 -34.68
C GLU A 439 11.82 1.59 -33.63
N MET A 440 11.03 1.32 -32.57
CA MET A 440 10.83 2.26 -31.48
C MET A 440 12.11 2.60 -30.73
N ARG A 441 13.01 1.62 -30.56
CA ARG A 441 14.32 1.82 -29.94
C ARG A 441 15.21 2.74 -30.77
N LEU A 442 15.07 2.72 -32.09
CA LEU A 442 15.80 3.63 -32.99
C LEU A 442 15.26 5.06 -32.90
N ASP A 443 13.94 5.23 -32.78
CA ASP A 443 13.30 6.56 -32.78
C ASP A 443 13.31 7.24 -31.39
N GLN A 444 13.04 6.48 -30.32
CA GLN A 444 12.87 7.01 -28.96
C GLN A 444 14.04 6.71 -28.01
N GLY A 445 15.03 5.95 -28.47
CA GLY A 445 16.17 5.51 -27.65
C GLY A 445 15.86 4.28 -26.79
N ARG A 446 16.77 3.97 -25.86
CA ARG A 446 16.72 2.75 -25.05
C ARG A 446 15.72 2.91 -23.91
N ASN A 447 14.73 2.01 -23.86
CA ASN A 447 13.75 1.93 -22.78
C ASN A 447 13.84 0.54 -22.10
N ASN A 448 14.41 0.52 -20.89
CA ASN A 448 14.66 -0.71 -20.14
C ASN A 448 13.36 -1.39 -19.68
N GLU A 449 12.30 -0.63 -19.40
CA GLU A 449 10.99 -1.18 -19.03
C GLU A 449 10.37 -1.95 -20.20
N ASN A 450 10.35 -1.33 -21.39
CA ASN A 450 9.81 -1.97 -22.58
C ASN A 450 10.63 -3.21 -22.97
N GLN A 451 11.96 -3.17 -22.78
CA GLN A 451 12.83 -4.32 -23.01
C GLN A 451 12.49 -5.47 -22.06
N LYS A 452 12.29 -5.17 -20.77
CA LYS A 452 11.91 -6.17 -19.76
C LYS A 452 10.54 -6.77 -20.07
N LEU A 453 9.53 -5.93 -20.33
CA LEU A 453 8.17 -6.38 -20.69
C LEU A 453 8.17 -7.34 -21.89
N LEU A 454 8.96 -7.05 -22.92
CA LEU A 454 9.08 -7.91 -24.09
C LEU A 454 9.73 -9.26 -23.75
N ALA A 455 10.82 -9.23 -22.97
CA ALA A 455 11.55 -10.43 -22.58
C ALA A 455 10.71 -11.35 -21.67
N ASP A 456 10.01 -10.76 -20.70
CA ASP A 456 9.11 -11.45 -19.77
C ASP A 456 7.94 -12.09 -20.53
N ALA A 457 7.31 -11.36 -21.44
CA ALA A 457 6.22 -11.88 -22.27
C ALA A 457 6.68 -13.04 -23.16
N PHE A 458 7.83 -12.91 -23.83
CA PHE A 458 8.36 -13.98 -24.70
C PHE A 458 8.80 -15.22 -23.93
N SER A 459 9.20 -15.08 -22.67
CA SER A 459 9.59 -16.19 -21.81
C SER A 459 8.43 -17.13 -21.51
N LEU A 460 7.17 -16.68 -21.59
CA LEU A 460 6.00 -17.54 -21.44
C LEU A 460 5.94 -18.66 -22.51
N MET A 461 6.44 -18.38 -23.72
CA MET A 461 6.49 -19.35 -24.82
C MET A 461 7.54 -20.46 -24.63
N ALA A 462 8.46 -20.31 -23.68
CA ALA A 462 9.45 -21.33 -23.37
C ALA A 462 8.84 -22.52 -22.60
N TYR A 463 7.61 -22.38 -22.09
CA TYR A 463 6.91 -23.38 -21.33
C TYR A 463 5.81 -24.02 -22.17
N SER A 464 5.68 -25.34 -22.08
CA SER A 464 4.59 -26.07 -22.77
C SER A 464 3.20 -25.68 -22.22
N ASP A 465 3.15 -25.34 -20.93
CA ASP A 465 2.01 -24.69 -20.28
C ASP A 465 2.48 -23.31 -19.73
N PRO A 466 1.99 -22.19 -20.28
CA PRO A 466 2.31 -20.85 -19.81
C PRO A 466 2.00 -20.61 -18.32
N TRP A 467 1.02 -21.31 -17.74
CA TRP A 467 0.65 -21.18 -16.33
C TRP A 467 1.62 -21.90 -15.38
N ALA A 468 2.44 -22.81 -15.90
CA ALA A 468 3.55 -23.41 -15.17
C ALA A 468 4.78 -22.49 -15.10
N SER A 469 4.76 -21.34 -15.80
CA SER A 469 5.84 -20.37 -15.80
C SER A 469 5.99 -19.69 -14.42
N PRO A 470 7.22 -19.37 -13.97
CA PRO A 470 7.46 -18.43 -12.87
C PRO A 470 6.77 -17.06 -13.10
N LEU A 471 6.50 -16.72 -14.36
CA LEU A 471 5.82 -15.50 -14.78
C LEU A 471 4.30 -15.67 -14.98
N LYS A 472 3.68 -16.71 -14.42
CA LYS A 472 2.23 -16.98 -14.55
C LYS A 472 1.34 -15.80 -14.14
N HIS A 473 1.81 -14.95 -13.22
CA HIS A 473 1.12 -13.73 -12.79
C HIS A 473 0.86 -12.74 -13.95
N LEU A 474 1.62 -12.81 -15.05
CA LEU A 474 1.39 -11.99 -16.24
C LEU A 474 0.10 -12.37 -16.98
N LEU A 475 -0.35 -13.63 -16.85
CA LEU A 475 -1.55 -14.16 -17.51
C LEU A 475 -2.85 -13.80 -16.76
N ASP A 476 -2.72 -13.30 -15.53
CA ASP A 476 -3.84 -12.87 -14.71
C ASP A 476 -4.68 -11.78 -15.42
N HIS A 477 -6.00 -11.83 -15.25
CA HIS A 477 -6.93 -10.85 -15.79
C HIS A 477 -6.69 -9.46 -15.18
N GLN A 478 -6.22 -9.37 -13.93
CA GLN A 478 -5.90 -8.09 -13.26
C GLN A 478 -4.86 -7.28 -14.02
N GLN A 479 -3.95 -7.95 -14.75
CA GLN A 479 -2.92 -7.30 -15.56
C GLN A 479 -3.48 -6.58 -16.81
N ARG A 480 -4.77 -6.74 -17.11
CA ARG A 480 -5.47 -5.99 -18.19
C ARG A 480 -5.82 -4.56 -17.75
N GLU A 481 -6.07 -4.33 -16.47
CA GLU A 481 -6.55 -3.04 -15.95
C GLU A 481 -5.59 -1.87 -16.22
N PRO A 482 -4.25 -1.98 -16.02
CA PRO A 482 -3.33 -0.87 -16.25
C PRO A 482 -3.32 -0.43 -17.71
N VAL A 483 -3.43 -1.39 -18.63
CA VAL A 483 -3.45 -1.14 -20.07
C VAL A 483 -4.78 -0.52 -20.50
N ALA A 484 -5.90 -1.03 -19.98
CA ALA A 484 -7.24 -0.47 -20.22
C ALA A 484 -7.35 0.97 -19.71
N ALA A 485 -6.82 1.25 -18.52
CA ALA A 485 -6.80 2.58 -17.95
C ALA A 485 -5.93 3.54 -18.79
N ALA A 486 -4.71 3.12 -19.19
CA ALA A 486 -3.82 3.94 -20.00
C ALA A 486 -4.41 4.27 -21.39
N LEU A 487 -5.09 3.30 -22.00
CA LEU A 487 -5.80 3.49 -23.27
C LEU A 487 -6.94 4.51 -23.11
N ASN A 488 -7.82 4.31 -22.13
CA ASN A 488 -8.93 5.22 -21.87
C ASN A 488 -8.47 6.66 -21.58
N SER A 489 -7.43 6.82 -20.77
CA SER A 489 -6.88 8.14 -20.45
C SER A 489 -6.24 8.79 -21.67
N SER A 490 -5.61 8.03 -22.57
CA SER A 490 -5.08 8.55 -23.83
C SER A 490 -6.19 9.02 -24.77
N ILE A 491 -7.30 8.28 -24.84
CA ILE A 491 -8.49 8.71 -25.58
C ILE A 491 -9.04 10.01 -24.98
N LEU A 492 -9.22 10.09 -23.65
CA LEU A 492 -9.69 11.30 -22.98
C LEU A 492 -8.82 12.53 -23.26
N VAL A 493 -7.49 12.37 -23.22
CA VAL A 493 -6.54 13.44 -23.56
C VAL A 493 -6.68 13.87 -25.02
N SER A 494 -6.95 12.95 -25.93
CA SER A 494 -7.11 13.26 -27.36
C SER A 494 -8.41 13.99 -27.69
N VAL A 495 -9.49 13.69 -26.95
CA VAL A 495 -10.82 14.29 -27.14
C VAL A 495 -10.93 15.64 -26.43
N SER A 496 -10.15 15.86 -25.37
CA SER A 496 -10.17 17.09 -24.59
C SER A 496 -9.46 18.23 -25.30
N THR A 497 -10.22 19.19 -25.82
CA THR A 497 -9.72 20.39 -26.53
C THR A 497 -9.27 21.54 -25.61
N SER A 498 -9.28 21.35 -24.28
CA SER A 498 -9.05 22.42 -23.30
C SER A 498 -7.63 22.45 -22.71
N ALA A 499 -7.17 23.64 -22.30
CA ALA A 499 -5.85 23.91 -21.71
C ALA A 499 -5.51 23.12 -20.42
N SER A 500 -6.48 22.43 -19.81
CA SER A 500 -6.28 21.49 -18.72
C SER A 500 -6.30 20.06 -19.26
N ARG A 501 -5.13 19.43 -19.34
CA ARG A 501 -5.03 17.99 -19.64
C ARG A 501 -5.82 17.20 -18.59
N PRO A 502 -6.74 16.29 -18.98
CA PRO A 502 -7.32 15.33 -18.05
C PRO A 502 -6.21 14.56 -17.35
N SER A 503 -6.33 14.38 -16.03
CA SER A 503 -5.43 13.51 -15.28
C SER A 503 -5.52 12.07 -15.82
N MET A 504 -4.40 11.34 -15.82
CA MET A 504 -4.37 9.93 -16.22
C MET A 504 -5.27 9.05 -15.33
N HIS A 505 -5.60 9.54 -14.14
CA HIS A 505 -6.51 8.90 -13.20
C HIS A 505 -7.64 9.86 -12.81
N PRO A 506 -8.85 9.36 -12.53
CA PRO A 506 -9.92 10.18 -11.99
C PRO A 506 -9.51 10.86 -10.69
N SER A 507 -10.04 12.06 -10.44
CA SER A 507 -9.77 12.88 -9.26
C SER A 507 -9.99 12.11 -7.96
N LEU A 508 -11.01 11.23 -7.92
CA LEU A 508 -11.30 10.37 -6.78
C LEU A 508 -10.15 9.40 -6.47
N LYS A 509 -9.58 8.74 -7.50
CA LYS A 509 -8.42 7.83 -7.33
C LYS A 509 -7.18 8.61 -6.86
N VAL A 510 -6.98 9.83 -7.39
CA VAL A 510 -5.89 10.71 -6.95
C VAL A 510 -6.04 11.09 -5.48
N LEU A 511 -7.23 11.54 -5.05
CA LEU A 511 -7.50 11.89 -3.66
C LEU A 511 -7.29 10.69 -2.72
N LEU A 512 -7.77 9.50 -3.11
CA LEU A 512 -7.56 8.27 -2.34
C LEU A 512 -6.07 7.94 -2.21
N GLY A 513 -5.32 8.03 -3.31
CA GLY A 513 -3.88 7.80 -3.33
C GLY A 513 -3.10 8.82 -2.48
N MET A 514 -3.47 10.10 -2.57
CA MET A 514 -2.89 11.16 -1.75
C MET A 514 -3.15 10.91 -0.26
N SER A 515 -4.38 10.58 0.11
CA SER A 515 -4.72 10.26 1.50
C SER A 515 -3.94 9.05 2.01
N LYS A 516 -3.82 7.97 1.21
CA LYS A 516 -2.97 6.81 1.56
C LYS A 516 -1.51 7.21 1.82
N ARG A 517 -0.93 8.06 0.97
CA ARG A 517 0.47 8.53 1.12
C ARG A 517 0.68 9.54 2.24
N MET A 518 -0.39 10.16 2.73
CA MET A 518 -0.30 11.11 3.83
C MET A 518 0.00 10.41 5.17
N PHE A 519 -0.42 9.16 5.37
CA PHE A 519 -0.19 8.43 6.63
C PHE A 519 1.30 8.22 6.96
N PRO A 520 2.15 7.72 6.05
CA PRO A 520 3.60 7.65 6.31
C PRO A 520 4.22 9.02 6.61
N VAL A 521 3.74 10.09 6.00
CA VAL A 521 4.22 11.45 6.26
C VAL A 521 3.81 11.94 7.65
N LEU A 522 2.57 11.66 8.07
CA LEU A 522 2.09 11.94 9.42
C LEU A 522 2.84 11.12 10.48
N ALA A 523 3.16 9.86 10.17
CA ALA A 523 4.00 9.00 11.01
C ALA A 523 5.37 9.60 11.25
N LYS A 524 6.05 10.04 10.17
CA LYS A 524 7.36 10.71 10.24
C LYS A 524 7.31 12.03 11.02
N LYS A 525 6.14 12.67 11.08
CA LYS A 525 5.90 13.86 11.89
C LYS A 525 5.54 13.56 13.35
N GLY A 526 5.47 12.29 13.74
CA GLY A 526 5.16 11.88 15.12
C GLY A 526 3.68 11.93 15.47
N ASN A 527 2.78 11.87 14.49
CA ASN A 527 1.34 11.88 14.75
C ASN A 527 0.82 10.45 14.99
N GLY A 528 0.53 10.10 16.25
CA GLY A 528 0.05 8.76 16.63
C GLY A 528 -1.38 8.42 16.21
N VAL A 529 -2.17 9.36 15.69
CA VAL A 529 -3.56 9.07 15.22
C VAL A 529 -3.58 7.99 14.14
N ILE A 530 -2.50 7.89 13.36
CA ILE A 530 -2.32 6.87 12.32
C ILE A 530 -2.36 5.44 12.86
N GLY A 531 -2.13 5.24 14.16
CA GLY A 531 -2.20 3.94 14.81
C GLY A 531 -3.61 3.48 15.14
N PHE A 532 -4.62 4.31 14.84
CA PHE A 532 -6.04 4.01 15.03
C PHE A 532 -6.83 4.21 13.75
N GLU A 533 -6.59 5.32 13.05
CA GLU A 533 -7.33 5.72 11.87
C GLU A 533 -6.45 5.67 10.62
N ASN A 534 -6.94 5.01 9.59
CA ASN A 534 -6.48 5.24 8.23
C ASN A 534 -7.59 5.13 7.18
N VAL A 535 -7.26 5.49 5.94
CA VAL A 535 -8.22 5.40 4.82
C VAL A 535 -8.82 4.00 4.70
N PHE A 536 -8.03 2.94 4.92
CA PHE A 536 -8.52 1.57 4.83
C PHE A 536 -9.46 1.21 5.98
N SER A 537 -9.24 1.73 7.19
CA SER A 537 -10.13 1.54 8.33
C SER A 537 -11.50 2.17 8.08
N VAL A 538 -11.54 3.34 7.44
CA VAL A 538 -12.78 4.01 7.04
C VAL A 538 -13.48 3.19 5.96
N LEU A 539 -12.76 2.76 4.91
CA LEU A 539 -13.33 1.94 3.85
C LEU A 539 -13.86 0.59 4.36
N LYS A 540 -13.08 -0.11 5.19
CA LYS A 540 -13.49 -1.39 5.80
C LYS A 540 -14.69 -1.22 6.74
N SER A 541 -14.77 -0.09 7.45
CA SER A 541 -15.96 0.22 8.26
C SER A 541 -17.20 0.41 7.38
N LEU A 542 -17.06 1.01 6.20
CA LEU A 542 -18.14 1.13 5.22
C LEU A 542 -18.52 -0.23 4.63
N ASP A 543 -17.58 -1.14 4.38
CA ASP A 543 -17.89 -2.49 3.89
C ASP A 543 -18.62 -3.33 4.96
N SER A 544 -18.23 -3.17 6.24
CA SER A 544 -18.92 -3.83 7.37
C SER A 544 -20.30 -3.23 7.66
N MET A 545 -20.49 -1.97 7.30
CA MET A 545 -21.81 -1.36 7.17
C MET A 545 -22.33 -1.74 5.78
N GLN A 546 -22.73 -3.01 5.58
CA GLN A 546 -23.71 -3.31 4.54
C GLN A 546 -24.98 -2.53 4.90
N VAL A 547 -24.99 -1.26 4.53
CA VAL A 547 -26.10 -0.37 4.76
C VAL A 547 -27.17 -0.86 3.82
N ASP A 548 -28.23 -1.39 4.41
CA ASP A 548 -29.52 -1.52 3.77
C ASP A 548 -29.82 -0.16 3.11
N THR A 549 -29.71 -0.11 1.79
CA THR A 549 -29.70 1.13 0.98
C THR A 549 -31.01 1.92 1.11
N LYS A 550 -31.98 1.41 1.89
CA LYS A 550 -33.21 2.06 2.30
C LYS A 550 -33.07 3.01 3.50
N GLU A 551 -32.07 2.85 4.38
CA GLU A 551 -31.95 3.69 5.60
C GLU A 551 -31.05 4.93 5.46
N ILE A 552 -30.24 5.05 4.39
CA ILE A 552 -29.41 6.26 4.14
C ILE A 552 -30.29 7.50 3.91
N GLY A 553 -31.55 7.31 3.53
CA GLY A 553 -32.54 8.40 3.44
C GLY A 553 -32.94 9.01 4.80
N MET A 554 -32.66 8.36 5.93
CA MET A 554 -33.12 8.80 7.26
C MET A 554 -32.03 9.31 8.21
N LEU A 555 -30.75 9.10 7.90
CA LEU A 555 -29.62 9.62 8.70
C LEU A 555 -28.84 10.75 8.03
N SER A 556 -29.45 11.40 7.04
CA SER A 556 -28.97 12.66 6.50
C SER A 556 -29.16 13.78 7.56
N PRO A 557 -28.10 14.48 8.02
CA PRO A 557 -28.27 15.79 8.65
C PRO A 557 -28.67 16.88 7.62
N PHE A 558 -29.00 16.49 6.39
CA PHE A 558 -29.27 17.32 5.23
C PHE A 558 -30.59 16.91 4.56
N SER A 559 -31.72 17.23 5.19
CA SER A 559 -33.00 17.31 4.48
C SER A 559 -33.27 18.79 4.11
N PRO A 560 -33.58 19.12 2.84
CA PRO A 560 -34.02 20.46 2.48
C PRO A 560 -35.50 20.64 2.86
N SER A 561 -35.74 21.65 3.70
CA SER A 561 -36.99 22.43 3.84
C SER A 561 -38.31 21.71 4.20
N VAL A 562 -38.84 22.06 5.38
CA VAL A 562 -40.26 22.41 5.51
C VAL A 562 -40.33 23.91 5.75
N ILE A 563 -40.62 24.66 4.69
CA ILE A 563 -41.15 26.01 4.78
C ILE A 563 -42.61 25.84 5.22
N SER A 564 -42.94 26.24 6.44
CA SER A 564 -44.30 26.66 6.76
C SER A 564 -44.24 28.10 7.26
N GLU A 565 -44.67 29.01 6.41
CA GLU A 565 -45.09 30.35 6.80
C GLU A 565 -46.10 30.24 7.94
N ASN A 566 -45.84 30.91 9.05
CA ASN A 566 -46.88 31.60 9.80
C ASN A 566 -46.27 32.74 10.61
N ASN A 567 -46.56 33.95 10.13
CA ASN A 567 -46.42 35.20 10.86
C ASN A 567 -47.22 35.17 12.16
N SER A 568 -46.60 35.51 13.29
CA SER A 568 -47.04 36.61 14.15
C SER A 568 -46.04 36.88 15.29
N PRO A 569 -45.88 38.16 15.72
CA PRO A 569 -44.87 38.55 16.69
C PRO A 569 -45.47 38.70 18.10
N THR A 570 -44.83 38.15 19.12
CA THR A 570 -45.05 38.57 20.51
C THR A 570 -43.80 38.43 21.36
N ASN A 571 -43.27 39.59 21.76
CA ASN A 571 -42.61 39.95 23.02
C ASN A 571 -42.35 38.83 24.05
N LEU A 572 -41.09 38.62 24.42
CA LEU A 572 -40.47 39.15 25.66
C LEU A 572 -38.98 38.80 25.70
#